data_AF-A0A1A0WEH3-F1
#
_entry.id   AF-A0A1A0WEH3-F1
#
_cell.length_a   1.000
_cell.length_b   1.000
_cell.length_c   1.000
_cell.angle_alpha   90.00
_cell.angle_beta   90.00
_cell.angle_gamma   90.00
#
_symmetry.space_group_name_H-M   'P 1'
#
loop_
_entity.id
_entity.type
_entity.pdbx_description
1 polymer ?
#
loop_
_entity_poly.entity_id
_entity_poly.type
_entity_poly.pdbx_seq_one_letter_code
_entity_poly.pdbx_strand_id
1 'polypeptide(L)'
;MTTSSSRTKLLDTINISAIDTIAAILGRYGLVVVIGWIGALKFADFEAQQIQPLVAHSPFMGWLYNFLPVYPFSALLGVFELTAAALIAIKPLAPKLSIAGSLLAILLFLATVSFLFTTPGVTEPKGGGFPALSMTGEFLLKDIPLLGLSFWTLSDSIKSARQRATTAQQ
;
A
#
# COMPACT_ATOMS: atom_id res chain seq x y z
N MET A 1 -45.98 -12.51 -14.90
CA MET A 1 -44.67 -13.02 -15.38
C MET A 1 -44.03 -11.98 -16.31
N THR A 2 -43.55 -10.85 -15.78
CA THR A 2 -43.03 -9.71 -16.59
C THR A 2 -42.17 -8.75 -15.74
N THR A 3 -40.98 -9.18 -15.28
CA THR A 3 -40.02 -8.26 -14.60
C THR A 3 -38.56 -8.44 -15.02
N SER A 4 -38.24 -9.36 -15.94
CA SER A 4 -36.85 -9.70 -16.31
C SER A 4 -36.20 -8.73 -17.34
N SER A 5 -37.00 -8.14 -18.25
CA SER A 5 -36.50 -7.43 -19.45
C SER A 5 -35.88 -6.04 -19.19
N SER A 6 -36.26 -5.35 -18.12
CA SER A 6 -35.73 -4.00 -17.84
C SER A 6 -34.37 -3.99 -17.12
N ARG A 7 -34.02 -5.07 -16.40
CA ARG A 7 -32.72 -5.17 -15.70
C ARG A 7 -31.55 -5.35 -16.65
N THR A 8 -31.74 -6.05 -17.77
CA THR A 8 -30.69 -6.31 -18.76
C THR A 8 -30.26 -5.05 -19.51
N LYS A 9 -31.21 -4.18 -19.92
CA LYS A 9 -30.89 -2.91 -20.60
C LYS A 9 -30.03 -1.95 -19.77
N LEU A 10 -30.22 -1.96 -18.44
CA LEU A 10 -29.44 -1.13 -17.52
C LEU A 10 -27.98 -1.61 -17.42
N LEU A 11 -27.75 -2.92 -17.41
CA LEU A 11 -26.40 -3.50 -17.33
C LEU A 11 -25.62 -3.30 -18.65
N ASP A 12 -26.31 -3.34 -19.80
CA ASP A 12 -25.70 -3.13 -21.13
C ASP A 12 -25.25 -1.68 -21.37
N THR A 13 -25.77 -0.71 -20.61
CA THR A 13 -25.39 0.71 -20.71
C THR A 13 -24.08 1.00 -19.96
N ILE A 14 -23.67 0.11 -19.06
CA ILE A 14 -22.48 0.30 -18.22
C ILE A 14 -21.23 -0.09 -19.02
N ASN A 15 -20.37 0.89 -19.29
CA ASN A 15 -19.09 0.63 -19.93
C ASN A 15 -18.07 0.07 -18.92
N ILE A 16 -18.06 -1.25 -18.76
CA ILE A 16 -17.15 -1.97 -17.84
C ILE A 16 -15.68 -1.67 -18.13
N SER A 17 -15.29 -1.56 -19.40
CA SER A 17 -13.90 -1.24 -19.79
C SER A 17 -13.45 0.14 -19.30
N ALA A 18 -14.34 1.14 -19.36
CA ALA A 18 -14.06 2.47 -18.83
C ALA A 18 -13.93 2.45 -17.29
N ILE A 19 -14.80 1.71 -16.60
CA ILE A 19 -14.76 1.55 -15.15
C ILE A 19 -13.45 0.88 -14.72
N ASP A 20 -13.07 -0.21 -15.37
CA ASP A 20 -11.82 -0.93 -15.08
C ASP A 20 -10.60 -0.03 -15.27
N THR A 21 -10.60 0.79 -16.34
CA THR A 21 -9.51 1.74 -16.60
C THR A 21 -9.43 2.81 -15.51
N ILE A 22 -10.57 3.38 -15.11
CA ILE A 22 -10.62 4.39 -14.04
C ILE A 22 -10.19 3.76 -12.71
N ALA A 23 -10.70 2.58 -12.36
CA ALA A 23 -10.33 1.86 -11.15
C ALA A 23 -8.83 1.54 -11.12
N ALA A 24 -8.25 1.14 -12.26
CA ALA A 24 -6.83 0.87 -12.39
C ALA A 24 -5.97 2.13 -12.17
N ILE A 25 -6.37 3.27 -12.75
CA ILE A 25 -5.68 4.55 -12.61
C ILE A 25 -5.79 5.05 -11.16
N LEU A 26 -7.01 5.09 -10.61
CA LEU A 26 -7.26 5.54 -9.24
C LEU A 26 -6.56 4.64 -8.22
N GLY A 27 -6.62 3.32 -8.38
CA GLY A 27 -5.95 2.37 -7.50
C GLY A 27 -4.43 2.55 -7.52
N ARG A 28 -3.83 2.67 -8.71
CA ARG A 28 -2.38 2.88 -8.85
C ARG A 28 -1.93 4.21 -8.28
N TYR A 29 -2.52 5.32 -8.74
CA TYR A 29 -2.05 6.65 -8.35
C TYR A 29 -2.53 7.06 -6.97
N GLY A 30 -3.67 6.55 -6.50
CA GLY A 30 -4.06 6.63 -5.10
C GLY A 30 -3.03 5.95 -4.19
N LEU A 31 -2.56 4.75 -4.55
CA LEU A 31 -1.47 4.07 -3.84
C LEU A 31 -0.17 4.89 -3.85
N VAL A 32 0.21 5.45 -5.01
CA VAL A 32 1.39 6.33 -5.13
C VAL A 32 1.28 7.54 -4.23
N VAL A 33 0.13 8.22 -4.20
CA VAL A 33 -0.10 9.40 -3.36
C VAL A 33 0.00 9.02 -1.89
N VAL A 34 -0.64 7.93 -1.46
CA VAL A 34 -0.62 7.50 -0.05
C VAL A 34 0.80 7.16 0.39
N ILE A 35 1.52 6.32 -0.35
CA ILE A 35 2.90 5.93 -0.02
C ILE A 35 3.81 7.17 -0.06
N GLY A 36 3.71 7.98 -1.10
CA GLY A 36 4.55 9.15 -1.27
C GLY A 36 4.33 10.20 -0.18
N TRP A 37 3.09 10.42 0.23
CA TRP A 37 2.75 11.39 1.27
C TRP A 37 3.22 10.92 2.65
N ILE A 38 2.94 9.66 3.01
CA ILE A 38 3.41 9.09 4.28
C ILE A 38 4.94 9.05 4.32
N GLY A 39 5.59 8.66 3.22
CA GLY A 39 7.04 8.67 3.07
C GLY A 39 7.67 10.04 3.22
N ALA A 40 7.03 11.09 2.68
CA ALA A 40 7.50 12.46 2.86
C ALA A 40 7.39 12.92 4.33
N LEU A 41 6.36 12.48 5.06
CA LEU A 41 6.20 12.83 6.47
C LEU A 41 7.25 12.16 7.38
N LYS A 42 7.87 11.04 6.96
CA LYS A 42 8.92 10.36 7.74
C LYS A 42 10.17 11.18 8.04
N PHE A 43 10.36 12.28 7.32
CA PHE A 43 11.47 13.22 7.54
C PHE A 43 11.17 14.23 8.66
N ALA A 44 9.95 14.25 9.21
CA ALA A 44 9.56 15.10 10.32
C ALA A 44 9.70 14.37 11.67
N ASP A 45 10.17 15.09 12.69
CA ASP A 45 10.44 14.52 14.02
C ASP A 45 9.19 13.92 14.69
N PHE A 46 8.03 14.55 14.52
CA PHE A 46 6.78 14.08 15.10
C PHE A 46 6.36 12.71 14.53
N GLU A 47 6.66 12.45 13.26
CA GLU A 47 6.37 11.17 12.62
C GLU A 47 7.34 10.08 13.09
N ALA A 48 8.61 10.43 13.29
CA ALA A 48 9.61 9.53 13.86
C ALA A 48 9.21 9.06 15.27
N GLN A 49 8.66 9.95 16.08
CA GLN A 49 8.14 9.60 17.42
C GLN A 49 6.90 8.72 17.38
N GLN A 50 6.01 8.90 16.39
CA GLN A 50 4.80 8.09 16.24
C GLN A 50 5.10 6.64 15.84
N ILE A 51 6.09 6.42 14.97
CA ILE A 51 6.46 5.05 14.55
C ILE A 51 7.36 4.33 15.53
N GLN A 52 8.06 5.06 16.40
CA GLN A 52 8.98 4.50 17.38
C GLN A 52 8.38 3.34 18.17
N PRO A 53 7.20 3.48 18.81
CA PRO A 53 6.62 2.40 19.59
C PRO A 53 6.19 1.21 18.72
N LEU A 54 5.77 1.42 17.46
CA LEU A 54 5.38 0.34 16.55
C LEU A 54 6.59 -0.56 16.22
N VAL A 55 7.71 0.08 15.91
CA VAL A 55 8.94 -0.60 15.49
C VAL A 55 9.64 -1.25 16.67
N ALA A 56 9.69 -0.58 17.83
CA ALA A 56 10.39 -1.06 19.02
C ALA A 56 9.83 -2.39 19.54
N HIS A 57 8.52 -2.62 19.39
CA HIS A 57 7.86 -3.86 19.80
C HIS A 57 7.79 -4.91 18.67
N SER A 58 8.29 -4.59 17.48
CA SER A 58 8.33 -5.54 16.36
C SER A 58 9.48 -6.54 16.53
N PRO A 59 9.22 -7.86 16.50
CA PRO A 59 10.28 -8.87 16.57
C PRO A 59 11.22 -8.81 15.36
N PHE A 60 10.78 -8.24 14.24
CA PHE A 60 11.57 -8.16 13.00
C PHE A 60 12.46 -6.91 12.93
N MET A 61 12.08 -5.83 13.61
CA MET A 61 12.70 -4.51 13.40
C MET A 61 13.18 -3.85 14.70
N GLY A 62 12.66 -4.22 15.87
CA GLY A 62 12.97 -3.56 17.14
C GLY A 62 14.45 -3.59 17.50
N TRP A 63 15.16 -4.66 17.09
CA TRP A 63 16.61 -4.78 17.28
C TRP A 63 17.43 -3.75 16.50
N LEU A 64 16.88 -3.15 15.44
CA LEU A 64 17.60 -2.19 14.61
C LEU A 64 17.84 -0.88 15.35
N TYR A 65 17.01 -0.54 16.35
CA TYR A 65 17.23 0.63 17.21
C TYR A 65 18.49 0.55 18.08
N ASN A 66 19.11 -0.64 18.21
CA ASN A 66 20.41 -0.76 18.86
C ASN A 66 21.56 -0.15 18.03
N PHE A 67 21.37 -0.01 16.72
CA PHE A 67 22.40 0.46 15.79
C PHE A 67 21.98 1.74 15.05
N LEU A 68 20.68 1.97 14.87
CA LEU A 68 20.14 3.09 14.12
C LEU A 68 19.18 3.89 15.01
N PRO A 69 19.44 5.18 15.30
CA PRO A 69 18.54 5.98 16.13
C PRO A 69 17.16 6.19 15.47
N VAL A 70 16.19 6.63 16.28
CA VAL A 70 14.78 6.76 15.88
C VAL A 70 14.59 7.63 14.63
N TYR A 71 15.19 8.82 14.60
CA TYR A 71 15.05 9.74 13.46
C TYR A 71 15.69 9.20 12.17
N PRO A 72 16.98 8.77 12.15
CA PRO A 72 17.57 8.17 10.95
C PRO A 72 16.82 6.93 10.45
N PHE A 73 16.28 6.10 11.36
CA PHE A 73 15.45 4.96 10.97
C PHE A 73 14.15 5.41 10.29
N SER A 74 13.46 6.41 10.84
CA SER A 74 12.29 7.02 10.20
C SER A 74 12.62 7.56 8.82
N ALA A 75 13.67 8.37 8.70
CA ALA A 75 14.09 8.94 7.42
C ALA A 75 14.43 7.85 6.38
N LEU A 76 15.07 6.76 6.81
CA LEU A 76 15.37 5.61 5.95
C LEU A 76 14.09 4.93 5.42
N LEU A 77 13.08 4.72 6.28
CA LEU A 77 11.76 4.26 5.83
C LEU A 77 11.14 5.23 4.83
N GLY A 78 11.26 6.54 5.07
CA GLY A 78 10.80 7.58 4.14
C GLY A 78 11.43 7.46 2.76
N VAL A 79 12.74 7.19 2.69
CA VAL A 79 13.43 6.95 1.42
C VAL A 79 12.86 5.72 0.71
N PHE A 80 12.63 4.62 1.42
CA PHE A 80 12.03 3.42 0.83
C PHE A 80 10.61 3.67 0.31
N GLU A 81 9.77 4.36 1.08
CA GLU A 81 8.40 4.71 0.70
C GLU A 81 8.39 5.62 -0.54
N LEU A 82 9.18 6.70 -0.55
CA LEU A 82 9.29 7.60 -1.70
C LEU A 82 9.82 6.87 -2.95
N THR A 83 10.79 5.97 -2.78
CA THR A 83 11.32 5.15 -3.86
C THR A 83 10.25 4.22 -4.42
N ALA A 84 9.49 3.53 -3.56
CA ALA A 84 8.38 2.68 -3.96
C ALA A 84 7.31 3.46 -4.74
N ALA A 85 6.92 4.64 -4.24
CA ALA A 85 5.95 5.51 -4.89
C ALA A 85 6.41 5.94 -6.28
N ALA A 86 7.65 6.40 -6.42
CA ALA A 86 8.21 6.82 -7.71
C ALA A 86 8.28 5.65 -8.71
N LEU A 87 8.73 4.48 -8.26
CA LEU A 87 8.80 3.28 -9.10
C LEU A 87 7.40 2.79 -9.52
N ILE A 88 6.39 2.83 -8.66
CA ILE A 88 5.01 2.45 -9.04
C ILE A 88 4.42 3.45 -10.05
N ALA A 89 4.71 4.75 -9.89
CA ALA A 89 4.22 5.81 -10.75
C ALA A 89 4.78 5.72 -12.18
N ILE A 90 6.04 5.30 -12.35
CA ILE A 90 6.71 5.29 -13.67
C ILE A 90 6.23 4.17 -14.61
N LYS A 91 5.26 3.34 -14.21
CA LYS A 91 4.72 2.23 -15.03
C LYS A 91 4.39 2.58 -16.48
N PRO A 92 3.78 3.74 -16.81
CA PRO A 92 3.49 4.10 -18.21
C PRO A 92 4.75 4.23 -19.08
N LEU A 93 5.92 4.44 -18.49
CA LEU A 93 7.19 4.57 -19.21
C LEU A 93 8.06 3.31 -19.06
N ALA A 94 8.16 2.78 -17.83
CA ALA A 94 9.03 1.66 -17.50
C ALA A 94 8.30 0.64 -16.60
N PRO A 95 7.45 -0.25 -17.16
CA PRO A 95 6.69 -1.22 -16.37
C PRO A 95 7.58 -2.19 -15.59
N LYS A 96 8.80 -2.49 -16.06
CA LYS A 96 9.77 -3.31 -15.33
C LYS A 96 10.23 -2.67 -14.02
N LEU A 97 10.43 -1.35 -14.00
CA LEU A 97 10.78 -0.62 -12.78
C LEU A 97 9.62 -0.60 -11.79
N SER A 98 8.38 -0.50 -12.30
CA SER A 98 7.19 -0.59 -11.44
C SER A 98 7.01 -1.94 -10.77
N ILE A 99 7.54 -3.04 -11.32
CA ILE A 99 7.55 -4.34 -10.63
C ILE A 99 8.37 -4.23 -9.34
N ALA A 100 9.56 -3.63 -9.39
CA ALA A 100 10.40 -3.44 -8.20
C ALA A 100 9.71 -2.53 -7.18
N GLY A 101 9.08 -1.44 -7.63
CA GLY A 101 8.28 -0.57 -6.76
C GLY A 101 7.14 -1.29 -6.05
N SER A 102 6.36 -2.09 -6.77
CA SER A 102 5.27 -2.88 -6.19
C SER A 102 5.77 -3.93 -5.20
N LEU A 103 6.90 -4.59 -5.47
CA LEU A 103 7.51 -5.53 -4.52
C LEU A 103 7.98 -4.84 -3.24
N LEU A 104 8.61 -3.66 -3.37
CA LEU A 104 9.01 -2.87 -2.21
C LEU A 104 7.80 -2.43 -1.38
N ALA A 105 6.72 -1.95 -2.02
CA ALA A 105 5.47 -1.60 -1.34
C ALA A 105 4.85 -2.79 -0.61
N ILE A 106 4.84 -3.99 -1.22
CA ILE A 106 4.37 -5.22 -0.57
C ILE A 106 5.16 -5.48 0.72
N LEU A 107 6.49 -5.37 0.68
CA LEU A 107 7.32 -5.58 1.86
C LEU A 107 7.03 -4.55 2.96
N LEU A 108 6.89 -3.27 2.60
CA LEU A 108 6.56 -2.20 3.53
C LEU A 108 5.19 -2.43 4.19
N PHE A 109 4.15 -2.75 3.42
CA PHE A 109 2.82 -3.00 3.99
C PHE A 109 2.72 -4.31 4.76
N LEU A 110 3.48 -5.34 4.39
CA LEU A 110 3.57 -6.55 5.22
C LEU A 110 4.19 -6.24 6.59
N ALA A 111 5.22 -5.39 6.62
CA ALA A 111 5.78 -4.92 7.88
C ALA A 111 4.77 -4.14 8.71
N THR A 112 4.03 -3.19 8.11
CA THR A 112 3.04 -2.41 8.87
C THR A 112 1.85 -3.24 9.32
N VAL A 113 1.34 -4.16 8.50
CA VAL A 113 0.28 -5.10 8.89
C VAL A 113 0.76 -6.01 10.03
N SER A 114 2.05 -6.38 10.08
CA SER A 114 2.59 -7.15 11.19
C SER A 114 2.46 -6.42 12.53
N PHE A 115 2.54 -5.07 12.54
CA PHE A 115 2.41 -4.25 13.74
C PHE A 115 1.02 -4.36 14.38
N LEU A 116 -0.02 -4.71 13.62
CA LEU A 116 -1.36 -4.98 14.14
C LEU A 116 -1.36 -6.13 15.16
N PHE A 117 -0.44 -7.08 15.02
CA PHE A 117 -0.35 -8.26 15.87
C PHE A 117 0.79 -8.19 16.89
N THR A 118 1.84 -7.42 16.59
CA THR A 118 3.05 -7.36 17.45
C THR A 118 3.07 -6.17 18.40
N THR A 119 2.29 -5.12 18.14
CA THR A 119 2.39 -3.87 18.91
C THR A 119 1.36 -3.81 20.05
N PRO A 120 1.80 -3.60 21.30
CA PRO A 120 0.90 -3.29 22.41
C PRO A 120 0.09 -2.00 22.15
N GLY A 121 -1.15 -1.95 22.63
CA GLY A 121 -1.99 -0.75 22.50
C GLY A 121 -2.73 -0.61 21.16
N VAL A 122 -2.66 -1.61 20.28
CA VAL A 122 -3.51 -1.72 19.07
C VAL A 122 -4.98 -1.99 19.40
N THR A 123 -5.24 -2.68 20.51
CA THR A 123 -6.60 -3.00 20.98
C THR A 123 -7.10 -1.95 21.97
N GLU A 124 -8.40 -1.69 21.99
CA GLU A 124 -9.05 -0.74 22.90
C GLU A 124 -9.54 -1.47 24.17
N PRO A 125 -8.91 -1.23 25.35
CA PRO A 125 -9.30 -1.90 26.58
C PRO A 125 -10.73 -1.57 27.03
N LYS A 126 -11.22 -0.35 26.77
CA LYS A 126 -12.60 0.04 27.09
C LYS A 126 -13.64 -0.72 26.27
N GLY A 127 -13.24 -1.24 25.11
CA GLY A 127 -14.05 -2.09 24.24
C GLY A 127 -13.94 -3.59 24.56
N GLY A 128 -13.23 -3.98 25.62
CA GLY A 128 -13.03 -5.38 26.00
C GLY A 128 -11.81 -6.06 25.36
N GLY A 129 -10.91 -5.28 24.74
CA GLY A 129 -9.77 -5.82 23.98
C GLY A 129 -10.18 -6.28 22.58
N PHE A 130 -9.38 -7.16 21.97
CA PHE A 130 -9.63 -7.60 20.59
C PHE A 130 -11.05 -8.22 20.43
N PRO A 131 -11.87 -7.82 19.44
CA PRO A 131 -11.52 -7.08 18.22
C PRO A 131 -11.70 -5.55 18.27
N ALA A 132 -12.00 -4.96 19.43
CA ALA A 132 -12.07 -3.50 19.54
C ALA A 132 -10.68 -2.89 19.34
N LEU A 133 -10.55 -1.94 18.41
CA LEU A 133 -9.29 -1.32 18.03
C LEU A 133 -9.15 0.09 18.61
N SER A 134 -7.92 0.46 18.94
CA SER A 134 -7.56 1.84 19.27
C SER A 134 -7.37 2.66 18.00
N MET A 135 -7.16 3.97 18.14
CA MET A 135 -6.79 4.86 17.02
C MET A 135 -5.59 4.34 16.22
N THR A 136 -4.61 3.72 16.91
CA THR A 136 -3.44 3.10 16.27
C THR A 136 -3.84 1.85 15.47
N GLY A 137 -4.70 1.00 16.03
CA GLY A 137 -5.19 -0.18 15.32
C GLY A 137 -5.99 0.17 14.07
N GLU A 138 -6.85 1.19 14.16
CA GLU A 138 -7.60 1.72 13.01
C GLU A 138 -6.67 2.30 11.95
N PHE A 139 -5.61 3.01 12.36
CA PHE A 139 -4.60 3.52 11.43
C PHE A 139 -3.88 2.39 10.68
N LEU A 140 -3.57 1.27 11.34
CA LEU A 140 -2.89 0.13 10.72
C LEU A 140 -3.82 -0.70 9.82
N LEU A 141 -5.13 -0.72 10.09
CA LEU A 141 -6.08 -1.49 9.28
C LEU A 141 -6.12 -1.05 7.81
N LYS A 142 -5.91 0.25 7.54
CA LYS A 142 -5.91 0.80 6.17
C LYS A 142 -4.80 0.17 5.30
N ASP A 143 -3.77 -0.41 5.90
CA ASP A 143 -2.65 -0.98 5.17
C ASP A 143 -2.99 -2.34 4.55
N ILE A 144 -4.04 -3.01 5.03
CA ILE A 144 -4.53 -4.27 4.44
C ILE A 144 -5.03 -4.07 2.99
N PRO A 145 -5.96 -3.14 2.69
CA PRO A 145 -6.36 -2.89 1.30
C PRO A 145 -5.21 -2.31 0.46
N LEU A 146 -4.29 -1.53 1.04
CA LEU A 146 -3.12 -1.00 0.32
C LEU A 146 -2.13 -2.11 -0.06
N LEU A 147 -1.97 -3.13 0.78
CA LEU A 147 -1.24 -4.36 0.45
C LEU A 147 -1.89 -5.06 -0.75
N GLY A 148 -3.22 -5.19 -0.74
CA GLY A 148 -3.98 -5.73 -1.87
C GLY A 148 -3.76 -4.95 -3.17
N LEU A 149 -3.81 -3.62 -3.12
CA LEU A 149 -3.50 -2.76 -4.26
C LEU A 149 -2.04 -2.89 -4.72
N SER A 150 -1.11 -3.14 -3.80
CA SER A 150 0.30 -3.37 -4.13
C SER A 150 0.49 -4.67 -4.94
N PHE A 151 -0.20 -5.76 -4.57
CA PHE A 151 -0.25 -6.97 -5.39
C PHE A 151 -0.94 -6.75 -6.74
N TRP A 152 -2.01 -5.96 -6.77
CA TRP A 152 -2.67 -5.61 -8.02
C TRP A 152 -1.74 -4.83 -8.97
N THR A 153 -1.04 -3.81 -8.46
CA THR A 153 -0.07 -3.03 -9.26
C THR A 153 1.10 -3.89 -9.75
N LEU A 154 1.53 -4.89 -8.97
CA LEU A 154 2.54 -5.87 -9.39
C LEU A 154 2.05 -6.65 -10.63
N SER A 155 0.84 -7.23 -10.54
CA SER A 155 0.23 -7.99 -11.63
C SER A 155 0.04 -7.15 -12.89
N ASP A 156 -0.49 -5.93 -12.76
CA ASP A 156 -0.69 -5.00 -13.88
C ASP A 156 0.65 -4.61 -14.55
N SER A 157 1.70 -4.41 -13.75
CA SER A 157 3.03 -4.06 -14.27
C SER A 157 3.69 -5.24 -15.01
N ILE A 158 3.55 -6.47 -14.49
CA ILE A 158 4.02 -7.69 -15.17
C ILE A 158 3.30 -7.88 -16.51
N LYS A 159 1.97 -7.73 -16.54
CA LYS A 159 1.18 -7.84 -17.79
C LYS A 159 1.66 -6.81 -18.82
N SER A 160 1.84 -5.57 -18.40
CA SER A 160 2.31 -4.48 -19.28
C SER A 160 3.74 -4.69 -19.77
N ALA A 161 4.64 -5.23 -18.93
CA ALA A 161 6.01 -5.55 -19.33
C ALA A 161 6.06 -6.68 -20.37
N ARG A 162 5.22 -7.70 -20.23
CA ARG A 162 5.08 -8.80 -21.20
C ARG A 162 4.57 -8.30 -22.55
N GLN A 163 3.52 -7.48 -22.54
CA GLN A 163 2.97 -6.91 -23.78
C GLN A 163 4.02 -6.11 -24.57
N ARG A 164 4.80 -5.26 -23.89
CA ARG A 164 5.88 -4.49 -24.54
C ARG A 164 6.98 -5.39 -25.11
N ALA A 165 7.31 -6.48 -24.43
CA ALA A 165 8.31 -7.42 -24.94
C ALA A 165 7.83 -8.11 -26.22
N THR A 166 6.54 -8.46 -26.31
CA THR A 166 5.94 -9.02 -27.52
C THR A 166 5.93 -8.03 -28.68
N THR A 167 5.53 -6.77 -28.43
CA THR A 167 5.52 -5.74 -29.49
C THR A 167 6.92 -5.39 -29.99
N ALA A 168 7.95 -5.44 -29.13
CA ALA A 168 9.33 -5.16 -29.55
C ALA A 168 9.99 -6.29 -30.37
N GLN A 169 9.35 -7.46 -30.45
CA GLN A 169 9.81 -8.61 -31.24
C GLN A 169 9.09 -8.73 -32.60
N GLN A 170 8.11 -7.87 -32.85
CA GLN A 170 7.38 -7.75 -34.12
C GLN A 170 7.96 -6.58 -34.93
#